data_AF-A0A9D5J2K8-F1
#
_entry.id   AF-A0A9D5J2K8-F1
#
_cell.length_a   1.000
_cell.length_b   1.000
_cell.length_c   1.000
_cell.angle_alpha   90.00
_cell.angle_beta   90.00
_cell.angle_gamma   90.00
#
_symmetry.space_group_name_H-M   'P 1'
#
loop_
_entity.id
_entity.type
_entity.pdbx_description
1 polymer ?
#
loop_
_entity_poly.entity_id
_entity_poly.type
_entity_poly.pdbx_seq_one_letter_code
_entity_poly.pdbx_strand_id
1 'polypeptide(L)'
;MLEQSGYRIMKLKGVPAPFPKALGPGFAGKLLLSINRFLILIWKRMFAYQIYIEASFVPPTDWLLRSAREVSSARISNLSGEDAR
;
A
#
# COMPACT_ATOMS: atom_id res chain seq x y z
N MET A 1 -5.66 -8.60 -6.19
CA MET A 1 -5.45 -8.68 -4.73
C MET A 1 -5.81 -7.37 -4.04
N LEU A 2 -4.97 -6.32 -4.03
CA LEU A 2 -5.30 -5.06 -3.32
C LEU A 2 -6.65 -4.44 -3.73
N GLU A 3 -6.93 -4.29 -5.03
CA GLU A 3 -8.23 -3.77 -5.49
C GLU A 3 -9.41 -4.66 -5.11
N GLN A 4 -9.21 -5.97 -5.06
CA GLN A 4 -10.24 -6.93 -4.64
C GLN A 4 -10.49 -6.88 -3.13
N SER A 5 -9.53 -6.39 -2.36
CA SER A 5 -9.65 -6.17 -0.91
C SER A 5 -10.22 -4.80 -0.55
N GLY A 6 -10.76 -4.05 -1.53
CA GLY A 6 -11.36 -2.73 -1.30
C GLY A 6 -10.34 -1.60 -1.22
N TYR A 7 -9.12 -1.78 -1.76
CA TYR A 7 -8.15 -0.70 -1.85
C TYR A 7 -8.16 -0.08 -3.25
N ARG A 8 -8.25 1.25 -3.32
CA ARG A 8 -7.99 1.98 -4.56
C ARG A 8 -6.49 2.21 -4.70
N ILE A 9 -5.88 1.70 -5.78
CA ILE A 9 -4.48 1.97 -6.09
C ILE A 9 -4.35 3.40 -6.59
N MET A 10 -3.61 4.23 -5.86
CA MET A 10 -3.39 5.63 -6.20
C MET A 10 -2.14 5.81 -7.05
N LYS A 11 -1.03 5.14 -6.67
CA LYS A 11 0.24 5.19 -7.40
C LYS A 11 0.99 3.87 -7.32
N LEU A 12 1.74 3.57 -8.38
CA LEU A 12 2.65 2.43 -8.44
C LEU A 12 4.01 2.88 -8.96
N LYS A 13 5.02 2.80 -8.09
CA LYS A 13 6.42 3.20 -8.36
C LYS A 13 7.34 1.99 -8.32
N GLY A 14 8.25 1.90 -9.28
CA GLY A 14 9.35 0.92 -9.25
C GLY A 14 10.56 1.51 -8.53
N VAL A 15 11.11 0.79 -7.55
CA VAL A 15 12.35 1.14 -6.85
C VAL A 15 13.51 0.41 -7.53
N PRO A 16 14.59 1.12 -7.91
CA PRO A 16 15.72 0.51 -8.59
C PRO A 16 16.52 -0.42 -7.67
N ALA A 17 17.21 -1.38 -8.29
CA ALA A 17 18.09 -2.27 -7.55
C ALA A 17 19.28 -1.51 -6.95
N PRO A 18 19.73 -1.88 -5.72
CA PRO A 18 20.83 -1.20 -5.04
C PRO A 18 22.20 -1.66 -5.58
N PHE A 19 22.44 -1.52 -6.88
CA PHE A 19 23.69 -1.94 -7.55
C PHE A 19 24.97 -1.40 -6.90
N PRO A 20 25.06 -0.11 -6.49
CA PRO A 20 26.26 0.38 -5.81
C PRO A 20 26.54 -0.26 -4.46
N LYS A 21 25.51 -0.84 -3.81
CA LYS A 21 25.65 -1.55 -2.54
C LYS A 21 26.11 -2.99 -2.74
N ALA A 22 25.69 -3.63 -3.84
CA ALA A 22 26.05 -5.01 -4.16
C ALA A 22 27.40 -5.14 -4.88
N LEU A 23 27.72 -4.19 -5.78
CA LEU A 23 28.91 -4.21 -6.65
C LEU A 23 29.98 -3.20 -6.24
N GLY A 24 29.72 -2.39 -5.20
CA GLY A 24 30.58 -1.31 -4.73
C GLY A 24 30.31 0.04 -5.42
N PRO A 25 30.86 1.14 -4.87
CA PRO A 25 30.57 2.52 -5.31
C PRO A 25 31.24 2.92 -6.64
N GLY A 26 31.89 1.97 -7.32
CA GLY A 26 32.62 2.20 -8.56
C GLY A 26 31.76 2.55 -9.76
N PHE A 27 32.42 2.81 -10.89
CA PHE A 27 31.77 3.20 -12.16
C PHE A 27 30.71 2.19 -12.61
N ALA A 28 31.00 0.89 -12.51
CA ALA A 28 30.07 -0.18 -12.88
C ALA A 28 28.75 -0.12 -12.08
N GLY A 29 28.82 0.08 -10.76
CA GLY A 29 27.63 0.20 -9.91
C GLY A 29 26.74 1.39 -10.27
N LYS A 30 27.35 2.53 -10.62
CA LYS A 30 26.63 3.74 -11.07
C LYS A 30 26.03 3.57 -12.48
N LEU A 31 26.75 2.90 -13.38
CA LEU A 31 26.27 2.62 -14.74
C LEU A 31 25.06 1.66 -14.71
N LEU A 32 25.18 0.53 -14.00
CA LEU A 32 24.09 -0.44 -13.87
C LEU A 32 22.86 0.16 -13.19
N LEU A 33 23.06 1.02 -12.20
CA LEU A 33 21.96 1.74 -11.57
C LEU A 33 21.24 2.69 -12.55
N SER A 34 21.99 3.34 -13.44
CA SER A 34 21.41 4.25 -14.45
C SER A 34 20.66 3.48 -15.53
N ILE A 35 21.24 2.38 -16.03
CA ILE A 35 20.57 1.46 -16.96
C ILE A 35 19.29 0.90 -16.33
N ASN A 36 19.35 0.44 -15.08
CA ASN A 36 18.17 -0.09 -14.40
C ASN A 36 17.07 0.95 -14.22
N ARG A 37 17.42 2.20 -13.87
CA ARG A 37 16.43 3.29 -13.83
C ARG A 37 15.77 3.52 -15.18
N PHE A 38 16.53 3.49 -16.27
CA PHE A 38 15.97 3.61 -17.61
C PHE A 38 15.03 2.44 -17.96
N LEU A 39 15.46 1.21 -17.67
CA LEU A 39 14.65 0.01 -17.91
C LEU A 39 13.37 -0.03 -17.06
N ILE A 40 13.39 0.53 -15.85
CA ILE A 40 12.19 0.67 -15.00
C ILE A 40 11.17 1.62 -15.63
N LEU A 41 11.60 2.66 -16.34
CA LEU A 41 10.67 3.55 -17.06
C LEU A 41 9.96 2.81 -18.19
N ILE A 42 10.66 1.91 -18.89
CA ILE A 42 10.09 1.09 -19.98
C ILE A 42 9.17 0.01 -19.40
N TRP A 43 9.65 -0.77 -18.44
CA TRP A 43 8.91 -1.91 -17.90
C TRP A 43 9.19 -2.15 -16.41
N LYS A 44 8.63 -1.27 -15.58
CA LYS A 44 8.72 -1.32 -14.11
C LYS A 44 8.41 -2.67 -13.49
N ARG A 45 7.55 -3.49 -14.09
CA ARG A 45 7.16 -4.80 -13.54
C ARG A 45 8.26 -5.86 -13.64
N MET A 46 9.16 -5.73 -14.61
CA MET A 46 10.26 -6.68 -14.82
C MET A 46 11.58 -6.20 -14.21
N PHE A 47 11.83 -4.88 -14.26
CA PHE A 47 13.14 -4.32 -13.90
C PHE A 47 13.18 -3.61 -12.55
N ALA A 48 12.04 -3.36 -11.89
CA ALA A 48 12.06 -2.84 -10.54
C ALA A 48 12.44 -3.96 -9.57
N TYR A 49 13.40 -3.68 -8.70
CA TYR A 49 13.77 -4.58 -7.63
C TYR A 49 12.67 -4.70 -6.58
N GLN A 50 11.99 -3.58 -6.31
CA GLN A 50 10.83 -3.53 -5.43
C GLN A 50 9.74 -2.67 -6.07
N ILE A 51 8.48 -3.07 -5.91
CA ILE A 51 7.33 -2.28 -6.32
C ILE A 51 6.74 -1.62 -5.09
N TYR A 52 6.74 -0.30 -5.07
CA TYR A 52 6.06 0.51 -4.07
C TYR A 52 4.65 0.85 -4.56
N ILE A 53 3.65 0.56 -3.75
CA ILE A 53 2.24 0.81 -4.06
C ILE A 53 1.68 1.76 -3.00
N GLU A 54 1.17 2.91 -3.46
CA GLU A 54 0.37 3.82 -2.65
C GLU A 54 -1.09 3.46 -2.91
N ALA A 55 -1.78 2.91 -1.90
CA ALA A 55 -3.18 2.51 -2.00
C ALA A 55 -3.97 3.08 -0.83
N SER A 56 -5.20 3.54 -1.11
CA SER A 56 -6.13 4.05 -0.10
C SER A 56 -7.23 3.03 0.12
N PHE A 57 -7.58 2.77 1.38
CA PHE A 57 -8.69 1.88 1.70
C PHE A 57 -10.01 2.59 1.42
N VAL A 58 -10.83 1.98 0.56
CA VAL A 58 -12.18 2.46 0.24
C VAL A 58 -13.14 1.34 0.67
N PRO A 59 -13.60 1.36 1.94
CA PRO A 59 -14.51 0.34 2.43
C PRO A 59 -15.81 0.33 1.60
N PRO A 60 -16.33 -0.84 1.24
CA PRO A 60 -17.63 -0.94 0.59
C PRO A 60 -18.73 -0.40 1.53
N THR A 61 -19.73 0.28 0.97
CA THR A 61 -20.79 0.96 1.72
C THR A 61 -21.52 0.03 2.71
N ASP A 62 -21.74 -1.23 2.32
CA ASP A 62 -22.38 -2.23 3.18
C ASP A 62 -21.57 -2.55 4.43
N TRP A 63 -20.23 -2.57 4.31
CA TRP A 63 -19.35 -2.77 5.46
C TRP A 63 -19.44 -1.56 6.39
N LEU A 64 -19.44 -0.35 5.84
CA LEU A 64 -19.56 0.89 6.61
C LEU A 64 -20.88 0.96 7.39
N LEU A 65 -21.99 0.58 6.76
CA LEU A 65 -23.31 0.54 7.42
C LEU A 65 -23.36 -0.50 8.54
N ARG A 66 -22.83 -1.70 8.32
CA ARG A 66 -22.79 -2.76 9.35
C ARG A 66 -21.97 -2.32 10.55
N SER A 67 -20.76 -1.81 10.33
CA SER A 67 -19.90 -1.31 11.40
C SER A 67 -20.54 -0.15 12.15
N ALA A 68 -21.20 0.79 11.46
CA ALA A 68 -21.92 1.88 12.11
C ALA A 68 -23.08 1.36 12.99
N ARG A 69 -23.83 0.36 12.51
CA ARG A 69 -24.94 -0.26 13.26
C ARG A 69 -24.44 -0.98 14.50
N GLU A 70 -23.35 -1.73 14.40
CA GLU A 70 -22.74 -2.44 15.54
C GLU A 70 -22.25 -1.45 16.61
N VAL A 71 -21.52 -0.41 16.22
CA VAL A 71 -21.05 0.63 17.14
C VAL A 71 -22.22 1.36 17.80
N SER A 72 -23.25 1.72 17.02
CA SER A 72 -24.46 2.36 17.57
C SER A 72 -25.18 1.46 18.57
N SER A 73 -25.28 0.15 18.29
CA SER A 73 -25.97 -0.80 19.16
C SER A 73 -25.20 -1.04 20.46
N ALA A 74 -23.87 -1.18 20.38
CA ALA A 74 -23.00 -1.27 21.54
C ALA A 74 -23.09 -0.02 22.43
N ARG A 75 -23.17 1.18 21.83
CA ARG A 75 -23.32 2.43 22.57
C ARG A 75 -24.63 2.50 23.34
N ILE A 76 -25.74 2.10 22.73
CA ILE A 76 -27.05 2.07 23.38
C ILE A 76 -27.06 1.06 24.54
N SER A 77 -26.44 -0.11 24.35
CA SER A 77 -26.32 -1.11 25.41
C SER A 77 -25.52 -0.62 26.62
N ASN A 78 -24.45 0.16 26.39
CA ASN A 78 -23.65 0.72 27.49
C ASN A 78 -24.41 1.79 28.26
N LEU A 79 -25.14 2.66 27.57
CA LEU A 79 -25.97 3.69 28.21
C LEU A 79 -27.09 3.08 29.07
N SER A 80 -27.76 2.04 28.56
CA SER A 80 -28.78 1.30 29.33
C SER A 80 -28.23 0.54 30.54
N GLY A 81 -26.92 0.25 30.58
CA GLY A 81 -26.26 -0.37 31.72
C GLY A 81 -25.72 0.63 32.75
N GLU A 82 -25.53 1.89 32.35
CA GLU A 82 -25.09 2.99 33.22
C GLU A 82 -26.27 3.60 33.98
N ASP A 83 -27.46 3.65 33.35
CA ASP A 83 -28.73 4.07 34.00
C ASP A 83 -29.29 3.06 35.01
N ALA A 84 -28.71 1.85 35.09
CA ALA A 84 -29.13 0.77 35.98
C ALA A 84 -28.22 0.60 37.23
N ARG A 85 -27.27 1.51 37.46
CA ARG A 85 -26.40 1.59 38.65
C ARG A 85 -26.68 2.84 39.45
#